data_AF-A0A7C6EGQ7-F1
#
_entry.id   AF-A0A7C6EGQ7-F1
#
_cell.length_a   1.000
_cell.length_b   1.000
_cell.length_c   1.000
_cell.angle_alpha   90.00
_cell.angle_beta   90.00
_cell.angle_gamma   90.00
#
_symmetry.space_group_name_H-M   'P 1'
#
loop_
_entity.id
_entity.type
_entity.pdbx_description
1 polymer ?
#
loop_
_entity_poly.entity_id
_entity_poly.type
_entity_poly.pdbx_seq_one_letter_code
_entity_poly.pdbx_strand_id
1 'polypeptide(L)'
;MKNWLFLLFLIFLLNVPTYSLIPPRWICLDPSHGGKWPGTMGWKEKGPPEKDHNLSACQLLDKILYYSYDEWNLDYYVIHTRITDENLRDELYEDLRYRANIANGIEAGWYNQNYDFRWYPWTDMNIYTEPQWFEITLYYPVDFFISYHYNANDDYSIQRTDCFYWFSENQYDENNDLTNEEDRRNAALHIVQQISKQVQNIYVQYPAEGSSFLFSTTPGSAVNSNFQVLRNLKYGDYVTGIEKGGVLTESLFYTNYDVWRALNCMDETDWVEYNVCDGIKNALYNIFTGVPTGVEDNLAITSCPNYLNQNSIIMVTAQFSDYLPQNSMGYVTCRLFGASTDGSVMLSQTGALPDPNGRISFQVTVPSLSNWNNTWLRNSSNNQYIDGQISIFGTENDGTLLTSFYNVLIYSPPTTSGTMNKNEIWNGTIQILGNITIPSNITLTIDPATTIKFGGCYSISVNNGAKIIAQGTQANPIRFTSATGTTPGSWKYVQLQGGNSIFKYCVFEYGQYPIYLYNATSGNPT
;
A
#
# COMPACT_ATOMS: atom_id res chain seq x y z
N MET A 1 49.99 25.27 -41.12
CA MET A 1 49.34 24.13 -40.43
C MET A 1 49.85 23.97 -38.99
N LYS A 2 49.75 25.01 -38.16
CA LYS A 2 49.91 24.98 -36.70
C LYS A 2 49.13 26.18 -36.22
N ASN A 3 47.96 25.97 -35.61
CA ASN A 3 47.08 26.93 -34.88
C ASN A 3 45.59 26.60 -35.00
N TRP A 4 45.20 25.57 -35.77
CA TRP A 4 43.80 25.08 -35.80
C TRP A 4 43.60 23.74 -35.05
N LEU A 5 44.65 23.15 -34.47
CA LEU A 5 44.54 21.94 -33.63
C LEU A 5 44.37 22.22 -32.14
N PHE A 6 44.62 23.46 -31.66
CA PHE A 6 44.54 23.79 -30.23
C PHE A 6 43.13 24.23 -29.79
N LEU A 7 42.26 24.66 -30.70
CA LEU A 7 40.90 25.09 -30.37
C LEU A 7 39.89 23.91 -30.34
N LEU A 8 40.17 22.83 -31.06
CA LEU A 8 39.36 21.60 -31.02
C LEU A 8 39.62 20.77 -29.75
N PHE A 9 40.79 20.88 -29.12
CA PHE A 9 41.06 20.20 -27.85
C PHE A 9 40.45 20.89 -26.63
N LEU A 10 40.08 22.18 -26.72
CA LEU A 10 39.49 22.93 -25.60
C LEU A 10 37.95 22.86 -25.57
N ILE A 11 37.30 22.61 -26.72
CA ILE A 11 35.84 22.46 -26.81
C ILE A 11 35.40 21.02 -26.44
N PHE A 12 36.29 20.03 -26.54
CA PHE A 12 36.01 18.65 -26.14
C PHE A 12 36.08 18.38 -24.63
N LEU A 13 36.56 19.34 -23.82
CA LEU A 13 36.56 19.25 -22.35
C LEU A 13 35.32 19.86 -21.70
N LEU A 14 34.38 20.42 -22.48
CA LEU A 14 33.18 21.09 -21.95
C LEU A 14 31.91 20.22 -21.98
N ASN A 15 32.00 18.96 -22.43
CA ASN A 15 30.88 18.01 -22.48
C ASN A 15 31.19 16.62 -21.92
N VAL A 16 32.28 16.49 -21.16
CA VAL A 16 32.44 15.29 -20.33
C VAL A 16 31.59 15.54 -19.08
N PRO A 17 30.58 14.73 -18.76
CA PRO A 17 29.95 14.81 -17.44
C PRO A 17 31.07 14.73 -16.43
N THR A 18 31.15 15.72 -15.54
CA THR A 18 32.12 15.73 -14.45
C THR A 18 31.92 14.44 -13.66
N TYR A 19 32.79 13.45 -13.89
CA TYR A 19 32.80 12.22 -13.11
C TYR A 19 32.93 12.63 -11.64
N SER A 20 31.97 12.18 -10.84
CA SER A 20 32.05 12.30 -9.40
C SER A 20 33.38 11.74 -8.91
N LEU A 21 34.12 12.48 -8.08
CA LEU A 21 35.35 12.02 -7.41
C LEU A 21 35.05 10.97 -6.31
N ILE A 22 33.79 10.53 -6.18
CA ILE A 22 33.34 9.54 -5.21
C ILE A 22 33.49 8.15 -5.85
N PRO A 23 34.25 7.23 -5.25
CA PRO A 23 34.35 5.86 -5.74
C PRO A 23 32.97 5.17 -5.72
N PRO A 24 32.71 4.25 -6.65
CA PRO A 24 31.45 3.54 -6.74
C PRO A 24 31.21 2.69 -5.49
N ARG A 25 29.95 2.62 -5.06
CA ARG A 25 29.48 1.87 -3.90
C ARG A 25 29.05 0.47 -4.31
N TRP A 26 29.60 -0.55 -3.69
CA TRP A 26 29.25 -1.95 -3.88
C TRP A 26 28.08 -2.35 -2.98
N ILE A 27 27.06 -2.95 -3.56
CA ILE A 27 25.92 -3.54 -2.88
C ILE A 27 25.90 -5.03 -3.18
N CYS A 28 25.83 -5.86 -2.15
CA CYS A 28 25.57 -7.28 -2.32
C CYS A 28 24.08 -7.57 -2.13
N LEU A 29 23.43 -8.07 -3.18
CA LEU A 29 22.06 -8.56 -3.12
C LEU A 29 22.08 -10.08 -2.91
N ASP A 30 21.40 -10.53 -1.88
CA ASP A 30 21.22 -11.93 -1.53
C ASP A 30 19.75 -12.30 -1.73
N PRO A 31 19.38 -12.85 -2.90
CA PRO A 31 18.06 -13.44 -3.06
C PRO A 31 18.00 -14.66 -2.16
N SER A 32 17.32 -14.54 -1.02
CA SER A 32 17.37 -15.58 -0.01
C SER A 32 16.68 -16.86 -0.47
N HIS A 33 16.89 -17.93 0.29
CA HIS A 33 16.44 -19.28 -0.04
C HIS A 33 17.03 -19.75 -1.40
N GLY A 34 16.53 -20.87 -1.93
CA GLY A 34 16.97 -21.41 -3.21
C GLY A 34 16.94 -22.94 -3.24
N GLY A 35 16.77 -23.49 -4.44
CA GLY A 35 16.86 -24.92 -4.69
C GLY A 35 15.89 -25.71 -3.81
N LYS A 36 16.41 -26.55 -2.91
CA LYS A 36 15.62 -27.39 -1.99
C LYS A 36 15.05 -26.65 -0.78
N TRP A 37 15.45 -25.41 -0.53
CA TRP A 37 14.89 -24.57 0.52
C TRP A 37 13.95 -23.54 -0.13
N PRO A 38 12.64 -23.81 -0.21
CA PRO A 38 11.71 -22.93 -0.93
C PRO A 38 11.38 -21.63 -0.19
N GLY A 39 11.66 -21.54 1.11
CA GLY A 39 11.11 -20.49 1.97
C GLY A 39 9.62 -20.70 2.23
N THR A 40 8.90 -19.64 2.57
CA THR A 40 7.45 -19.71 2.78
C THR A 40 6.68 -19.88 1.46
N MET A 41 5.49 -20.46 1.55
CA MET A 41 4.49 -20.37 0.50
C MET A 41 3.53 -19.20 0.77
N GLY A 42 2.80 -18.76 -0.25
CA GLY A 42 1.82 -17.69 -0.13
C GLY A 42 0.56 -18.09 0.63
N TRP A 43 -0.47 -17.24 0.59
CA TRP A 43 -1.73 -17.45 1.32
C TRP A 43 -2.30 -18.87 1.09
N LYS A 44 -2.39 -19.64 2.19
CA LYS A 44 -2.84 -21.04 2.19
C LYS A 44 -2.10 -21.93 1.17
N GLU A 45 -0.78 -21.79 1.13
CA GLU A 45 0.13 -22.59 0.28
C GLU A 45 -0.07 -22.35 -1.22
N LYS A 46 -0.58 -21.19 -1.63
CA LYS A 46 -0.79 -20.82 -3.03
C LYS A 46 0.36 -19.96 -3.58
N GLY A 47 0.47 -19.95 -4.92
CA GLY A 47 1.47 -19.15 -5.64
C GLY A 47 2.83 -19.85 -5.72
N PRO A 48 3.84 -19.19 -6.32
CA PRO A 48 5.20 -19.69 -6.33
C PRO A 48 5.82 -19.58 -4.92
N PRO A 49 6.84 -20.39 -4.61
CA PRO A 49 7.57 -20.29 -3.35
C PRO A 49 8.33 -18.96 -3.21
N GLU A 50 8.57 -18.54 -1.98
CA GLU A 50 9.29 -17.30 -1.63
C GLU A 50 10.61 -17.15 -2.38
N LYS A 51 11.39 -18.23 -2.55
CA LYS A 51 12.68 -18.19 -3.26
C LYS A 51 12.61 -17.63 -4.69
N ASP A 52 11.46 -17.79 -5.36
CA ASP A 52 11.25 -17.37 -6.75
C ASP A 52 10.93 -15.86 -6.80
N HIS A 53 10.14 -15.37 -5.82
CA HIS A 53 9.93 -13.94 -5.62
C HIS A 53 11.23 -13.26 -5.23
N ASN A 54 11.97 -13.78 -4.25
CA ASN A 54 13.24 -13.20 -3.81
C ASN A 54 14.23 -13.06 -4.97
N LEU A 55 14.33 -14.09 -5.84
CA LEU A 55 15.20 -14.05 -7.02
C LEU A 55 14.79 -12.95 -8.00
N SER A 56 13.49 -12.90 -8.32
CA SER A 56 12.93 -11.91 -9.24
C SER A 56 13.09 -10.48 -8.70
N ALA A 57 12.84 -10.28 -7.40
CA ALA A 57 13.00 -9.01 -6.71
C ALA A 57 14.43 -8.49 -6.75
N CYS A 58 15.42 -9.32 -6.44
CA CYS A 58 16.83 -8.90 -6.45
C CYS A 58 17.29 -8.53 -7.87
N GLN A 59 16.89 -9.28 -8.89
CA GLN A 59 17.21 -8.94 -10.29
C GLN A 59 16.53 -7.64 -10.74
N LEU A 60 15.29 -7.40 -10.29
CA LEU A 60 14.58 -6.14 -10.52
C LEU A 60 15.26 -4.97 -9.80
N LEU A 61 15.67 -5.14 -8.54
CA LEU A 61 16.37 -4.13 -7.75
C LEU A 61 17.71 -3.75 -8.37
N ASP A 62 18.50 -4.72 -8.84
CA ASP A 62 19.74 -4.48 -9.58
C ASP A 62 19.50 -3.57 -10.80
N LYS A 63 18.49 -3.91 -11.60
CA LYS A 63 18.07 -3.11 -12.74
C LYS A 63 17.65 -1.69 -12.33
N ILE A 64 16.88 -1.53 -11.26
CA ILE A 64 16.44 -0.22 -10.74
C ILE A 64 17.63 0.61 -10.28
N LEU A 65 18.57 0.01 -9.54
CA LEU A 65 19.78 0.70 -9.05
C LEU A 65 20.66 1.18 -10.22
N TYR A 66 20.82 0.37 -11.26
CA TYR A 66 21.55 0.78 -12.47
C TYR A 66 20.96 2.05 -13.12
N TYR A 67 19.63 2.14 -13.25
CA TYR A 67 18.99 3.31 -13.85
C TYR A 67 18.94 4.56 -12.94
N SER A 68 19.21 4.41 -11.64
CA SER A 68 19.15 5.52 -10.67
C SER A 68 20.37 6.45 -10.69
N TYR A 69 21.43 6.10 -11.43
CA TYR A 69 22.68 6.87 -11.48
C TYR A 69 22.47 8.35 -11.85
N ASP A 70 21.72 8.60 -12.93
CA ASP A 70 21.49 9.96 -13.46
C ASP A 70 20.67 10.82 -12.49
N GLU A 71 19.86 10.21 -11.63
CA GLU A 71 19.01 10.92 -10.67
C GLU A 71 19.80 11.45 -9.47
N TRP A 72 20.83 10.72 -9.04
CA TRP A 72 21.45 10.92 -7.71
C TRP A 72 22.93 11.26 -7.73
N ASN A 73 23.61 11.12 -8.87
CA ASN A 73 25.06 11.29 -8.97
C ASN A 73 25.82 10.40 -7.96
N LEU A 74 25.23 9.25 -7.61
CA LEU A 74 25.81 8.18 -6.82
C LEU A 74 25.93 6.93 -7.69
N ASP A 75 27.11 6.34 -7.68
CA ASP A 75 27.42 5.18 -8.49
C ASP A 75 27.27 3.90 -7.66
N TYR A 76 26.40 2.98 -8.09
CA TYR A 76 26.24 1.66 -7.50
C TYR A 76 26.76 0.56 -8.43
N TYR A 77 27.48 -0.40 -7.84
CA TYR A 77 27.73 -1.71 -8.43
C TYR A 77 27.07 -2.78 -7.59
N VAL A 78 26.44 -3.75 -8.27
CA VAL A 78 25.67 -4.80 -7.62
C VAL A 78 26.32 -6.15 -7.87
N ILE A 79 26.50 -6.92 -6.80
CA ILE A 79 26.92 -8.32 -6.86
C ILE A 79 25.84 -9.20 -6.21
N HIS A 80 25.47 -10.29 -6.87
CA HIS A 80 24.45 -11.22 -6.38
C HIS A 80 25.10 -12.45 -5.76
N THR A 81 24.52 -12.93 -4.67
CA THR A 81 24.95 -14.20 -4.07
C THR A 81 24.50 -15.41 -4.89
N ARG A 82 23.40 -15.28 -5.64
CA ARG A 82 22.91 -16.24 -6.63
C ARG A 82 22.07 -15.56 -7.71
N ILE A 83 21.99 -16.18 -8.88
CA ILE A 83 21.20 -15.70 -10.04
C ILE A 83 20.24 -16.76 -10.59
N THR A 84 20.39 -18.00 -10.12
CA THR A 84 19.57 -19.16 -10.43
C THR A 84 19.54 -20.08 -9.21
N ASP A 85 18.82 -21.20 -9.31
CA ASP A 85 18.79 -22.25 -8.30
C ASP A 85 19.88 -23.33 -8.50
N GLU A 86 20.77 -23.17 -9.48
CA GLU A 86 21.70 -24.23 -9.92
C GLU A 86 23.01 -24.27 -9.11
N ASN A 87 23.31 -23.26 -8.29
CA ASN A 87 24.61 -23.06 -7.64
C ASN A 87 24.52 -22.87 -6.11
N LEU A 88 23.96 -23.87 -5.43
CA LEU A 88 23.76 -23.84 -3.97
C LEU A 88 24.65 -24.86 -3.27
N ARG A 89 25.04 -24.58 -2.02
CA ARG A 89 25.76 -25.54 -1.17
C ARG A 89 24.81 -26.60 -0.64
N ASP A 90 25.34 -27.77 -0.26
CA ASP A 90 24.51 -28.89 0.19
C ASP A 90 23.93 -28.68 1.60
N GLU A 91 24.67 -27.98 2.47
CA GLU A 91 24.25 -27.69 3.85
C GLU A 91 23.85 -26.23 4.00
N LEU A 92 22.72 -25.98 4.68
CA LEU A 92 22.18 -24.63 4.85
C LEU A 92 23.18 -23.69 5.55
N TYR A 93 23.87 -24.18 6.57
CA TYR A 93 24.86 -23.38 7.29
C TYR A 93 26.03 -22.97 6.39
N GLU A 94 26.48 -23.89 5.52
CA GLU A 94 27.56 -23.61 4.58
C GLU A 94 27.11 -22.65 3.47
N ASP A 95 25.86 -22.78 2.99
CA ASP A 95 25.27 -21.89 2.00
C ASP A 95 25.16 -20.45 2.53
N LEU A 96 24.63 -20.28 3.75
CA LEU A 96 24.51 -18.97 4.40
C LEU A 96 25.88 -18.33 4.69
N ARG A 97 26.89 -19.14 5.04
CA ARG A 97 28.28 -18.67 5.19
C ARG A 97 28.89 -18.27 3.85
N TYR A 98 28.65 -19.05 2.80
CA TYR A 98 29.13 -18.76 1.45
C TYR A 98 28.58 -17.42 0.95
N ARG A 99 27.27 -17.19 1.10
CA ARG A 99 26.59 -15.92 0.75
C ARG A 99 27.19 -14.71 1.47
N ALA A 100 27.38 -14.83 2.79
CA ALA A 100 28.04 -13.77 3.57
C ALA A 100 29.50 -13.55 3.14
N ASN A 101 30.22 -14.61 2.77
CA ASN A 101 31.60 -14.50 2.30
C ASN A 101 31.73 -13.82 0.93
N ILE A 102 30.72 -13.91 0.06
CA ILE A 102 30.65 -13.10 -1.17
C ILE A 102 30.63 -11.61 -0.80
N ALA A 103 29.74 -11.22 0.12
CA ALA A 103 29.65 -9.85 0.61
C ALA A 103 30.95 -9.38 1.29
N ASN A 104 31.64 -10.28 1.98
CA ASN A 104 32.93 -10.01 2.62
C ASN A 104 34.12 -9.93 1.63
N GLY A 105 33.91 -10.14 0.32
CA GLY A 105 35.00 -10.16 -0.68
C GLY A 105 35.91 -11.39 -0.59
N ILE A 106 35.43 -12.50 -0.01
CA ILE A 106 36.21 -13.74 0.17
C ILE A 106 35.88 -14.75 -0.92
N GLU A 107 34.62 -14.83 -1.30
CA GLU A 107 34.11 -15.77 -2.31
C GLU A 107 33.61 -15.01 -3.53
N ALA A 108 33.46 -15.72 -4.64
CA ALA A 108 32.98 -15.13 -5.87
C ALA A 108 31.45 -15.05 -5.90
N GLY A 109 30.93 -13.91 -6.36
CA GLY A 109 29.51 -13.68 -6.62
C GLY A 109 29.26 -13.32 -8.08
N TRP A 110 28.00 -13.03 -8.40
CA TRP A 110 27.56 -12.80 -9.78
C TRP A 110 27.34 -11.32 -10.07
N TYR A 111 28.00 -10.82 -11.09
CA TYR A 111 27.90 -9.44 -11.56
C TYR A 111 27.29 -9.41 -12.96
N ASN A 112 26.36 -8.50 -13.21
CA ASN A 112 25.74 -8.35 -14.51
C ASN A 112 26.50 -7.34 -15.38
N GLN A 113 27.23 -7.83 -16.38
CA GLN A 113 28.03 -6.98 -17.26
C GLN A 113 27.20 -6.09 -18.19
N ASN A 114 25.91 -6.39 -18.41
CA ASN A 114 25.05 -5.48 -19.16
C ASN A 114 24.95 -4.09 -18.49
N TYR A 115 25.30 -3.99 -17.21
CA TYR A 115 25.31 -2.76 -16.42
C TYR A 115 26.71 -2.12 -16.28
N ASP A 116 27.70 -2.62 -17.03
CA ASP A 116 29.12 -2.20 -17.00
C ASP A 116 29.48 -1.11 -18.03
N PHE A 117 28.53 -0.66 -18.87
CA PHE A 117 28.81 0.14 -20.08
C PHE A 117 29.25 1.60 -19.89
N ARG A 118 29.62 2.00 -18.67
CA ARG A 118 30.16 3.35 -18.39
C ARG A 118 31.58 3.57 -18.95
N TRP A 119 32.15 2.59 -19.66
CA TRP A 119 33.41 2.69 -20.43
C TRP A 119 33.27 2.70 -21.96
N TYR A 120 32.12 2.37 -22.55
CA TYR A 120 31.94 2.32 -24.01
C TYR A 120 30.66 3.06 -24.48
N PRO A 121 30.74 4.36 -24.81
CA PRO A 121 29.57 5.20 -25.09
C PRO A 121 28.95 5.02 -26.49
N TRP A 122 29.20 3.91 -27.20
CA TRP A 122 28.90 3.79 -28.65
C TRP A 122 28.25 2.48 -29.09
N THR A 123 27.46 1.83 -28.24
CA THR A 123 26.61 0.72 -28.70
C THR A 123 25.18 0.89 -28.21
N ASP A 124 24.25 1.10 -29.15
CA ASP A 124 22.82 0.99 -28.96
C ASP A 124 22.48 -0.41 -28.43
N MET A 125 22.46 -0.59 -27.11
CA MET A 125 21.99 -1.83 -26.51
C MET A 125 20.47 -1.83 -26.47
N ASN A 126 19.88 -2.62 -27.37
CA ASN A 126 18.46 -2.93 -27.38
C ASN A 126 18.03 -3.50 -26.02
N ILE A 127 16.88 -3.01 -25.55
CA ILE A 127 16.24 -3.19 -24.24
C ILE A 127 15.72 -4.64 -24.01
N TYR A 128 16.17 -5.61 -24.82
CA TYR A 128 15.65 -6.98 -24.90
C TYR A 128 16.75 -8.06 -24.89
N THR A 129 17.94 -7.77 -24.36
CA THR A 129 19.00 -8.79 -24.23
C THR A 129 18.99 -9.40 -22.84
N GLU A 130 19.06 -10.74 -22.76
CA GLU A 130 19.16 -11.49 -21.51
C GLU A 130 20.37 -11.00 -20.68
N PRO A 131 20.28 -11.00 -19.33
CA PRO A 131 21.37 -10.57 -18.46
C PRO A 131 22.64 -11.38 -18.70
N GLN A 132 23.78 -10.70 -18.87
CA GLN A 132 25.09 -11.34 -19.03
C GLN A 132 25.81 -11.40 -17.69
N TRP A 133 25.71 -12.55 -17.02
CA TRP A 133 26.27 -12.77 -15.70
C TRP A 133 27.70 -13.28 -15.74
N PHE A 134 28.55 -12.69 -14.89
CA PHE A 134 29.95 -13.06 -14.70
C PHE A 134 30.25 -13.29 -13.24
N GLU A 135 31.04 -14.32 -12.95
CA GLU A 135 31.54 -14.57 -11.62
C GLU A 135 32.74 -13.65 -11.33
N ILE A 136 32.67 -12.90 -10.23
CA ILE A 136 33.73 -11.98 -9.78
C ILE A 136 33.99 -12.15 -8.28
N THR A 137 35.25 -11.99 -7.87
CA THR A 137 35.64 -11.87 -6.46
C THR A 137 36.11 -10.44 -6.21
N LEU A 138 35.50 -9.78 -5.22
CA LEU A 138 35.90 -8.43 -4.82
C LEU A 138 37.18 -8.50 -3.98
N TYR A 139 38.06 -7.52 -4.12
CA TYR A 139 39.27 -7.42 -3.30
C TYR A 139 39.01 -6.86 -1.90
N TYR A 140 37.83 -6.28 -1.69
CA TYR A 140 37.36 -5.68 -0.45
C TYR A 140 35.90 -6.06 -0.21
N PRO A 141 35.40 -6.02 1.04
CA PRO A 141 33.98 -6.18 1.32
C PRO A 141 33.12 -5.17 0.58
N VAL A 142 31.85 -5.50 0.35
CA VAL A 142 30.87 -4.55 -0.17
C VAL A 142 30.59 -3.44 0.84
N ASP A 143 30.06 -2.31 0.37
CA ASP A 143 29.65 -1.24 1.26
C ASP A 143 28.34 -1.58 2.00
N PHE A 144 27.41 -2.31 1.36
CA PHE A 144 26.14 -2.70 1.97
C PHE A 144 25.65 -4.08 1.52
N PHE A 145 25.03 -4.82 2.44
CA PHE A 145 24.47 -6.15 2.18
C PHE A 145 22.95 -6.17 2.38
N ILE A 146 22.20 -6.76 1.45
CA ILE A 146 20.75 -6.96 1.55
C ILE A 146 20.42 -8.43 1.31
N SER A 147 19.88 -9.11 2.31
CA SER A 147 19.22 -10.40 2.14
C SER A 147 17.72 -10.18 1.98
N TYR A 148 17.19 -10.48 0.80
CA TYR A 148 15.78 -10.24 0.45
C TYR A 148 14.93 -11.44 0.85
N HIS A 149 13.87 -11.20 1.61
CA HIS A 149 12.91 -12.17 2.13
C HIS A 149 11.47 -11.66 2.09
N TYR A 150 10.54 -12.60 2.19
CA TYR A 150 9.17 -12.35 2.63
C TYR A 150 8.91 -13.05 3.97
N ASN A 151 8.03 -12.50 4.80
CA ASN A 151 7.64 -13.14 6.06
C ASN A 151 6.39 -14.02 5.90
N ALA A 152 6.19 -14.91 6.86
CA ALA A 152 5.03 -15.73 7.05
C ALA A 152 4.54 -15.66 8.51
N ASN A 153 3.22 -15.59 8.68
CA ASN A 153 2.59 -15.69 9.99
C ASN A 153 1.30 -16.51 9.92
N ASP A 154 0.97 -17.20 11.01
CA ASP A 154 -0.31 -17.88 11.21
C ASP A 154 -1.47 -16.89 11.38
N ASP A 155 -1.17 -15.66 11.81
CA ASP A 155 -2.09 -14.52 11.70
C ASP A 155 -2.02 -13.92 10.29
N TYR A 156 -2.92 -14.40 9.43
CA TYR A 156 -3.05 -13.94 8.04
C TYR A 156 -3.51 -12.48 7.90
N SER A 157 -3.79 -11.75 8.98
CA SER A 157 -4.19 -10.34 8.90
C SER A 157 -3.00 -9.36 8.85
N ILE A 158 -1.79 -9.82 9.16
CA ILE A 158 -0.61 -8.95 9.26
C ILE A 158 -0.18 -8.44 7.88
N GLN A 159 -0.05 -7.12 7.75
CA GLN A 159 0.47 -6.41 6.57
C GLN A 159 1.49 -5.37 7.03
N ARG A 160 2.77 -5.73 7.05
CA ARG A 160 3.86 -4.82 7.43
C ARG A 160 5.19 -5.19 6.77
N THR A 161 6.15 -4.29 6.85
CA THR A 161 7.54 -4.52 6.42
C THR A 161 8.45 -4.56 7.63
N ASP A 162 9.15 -5.67 7.85
CA ASP A 162 10.15 -5.79 8.92
C ASP A 162 11.55 -5.84 8.30
N CYS A 163 12.54 -5.30 9.00
CA CYS A 163 13.94 -5.46 8.62
C CYS A 163 14.76 -5.86 9.83
N PHE A 164 15.75 -6.69 9.60
CA PHE A 164 16.61 -7.24 10.62
C PHE A 164 18.04 -6.82 10.35
N TYR A 165 18.74 -6.48 11.41
CA TYR A 165 20.18 -6.24 11.40
C TYR A 165 20.80 -7.11 12.49
N TRP A 166 22.13 -7.20 12.51
CA TRP A 166 22.83 -7.91 13.56
C TRP A 166 23.87 -7.03 14.24
N PHE A 167 23.85 -7.03 15.57
CA PHE A 167 24.85 -6.39 16.40
C PHE A 167 25.13 -7.22 17.66
N SER A 168 26.39 -7.29 18.06
CA SER A 168 26.82 -7.91 19.31
C SER A 168 27.91 -7.07 19.95
N GLU A 169 27.65 -6.57 21.17
CA GLU A 169 28.65 -5.83 21.96
C GLU A 169 29.96 -6.59 22.13
N ASN A 170 29.90 -7.92 22.24
CA ASN A 170 31.09 -8.77 22.41
C ASN A 170 31.97 -8.88 21.16
N GLN A 171 31.42 -8.59 19.98
CA GLN A 171 32.12 -8.67 18.69
C GLN A 171 32.38 -7.29 18.08
N TYR A 172 31.90 -6.22 18.72
CA TYR A 172 32.08 -4.84 18.29
C TYR A 172 33.43 -4.30 18.76
N ASP A 173 34.15 -3.65 17.83
CA ASP A 173 35.39 -2.93 18.13
C ASP A 173 35.25 -1.46 17.73
N GLU A 174 35.09 -0.58 18.71
CA GLU A 174 34.89 0.86 18.49
C GLU A 174 36.02 1.56 17.72
N ASN A 175 37.22 0.96 17.68
CA ASN A 175 38.37 1.56 17.01
C ASN A 175 38.51 1.10 15.55
N ASN A 176 37.84 0.01 15.18
CA ASN A 176 37.99 -0.62 13.86
C ASN A 176 36.67 -0.71 13.10
N ASP A 177 35.52 -0.92 13.76
CA ASP A 177 34.22 -1.03 13.10
C ASP A 177 33.70 0.33 12.65
N LEU A 178 33.36 0.45 11.36
CA LEU A 178 32.78 1.67 10.79
C LEU A 178 31.31 1.91 11.17
N THR A 179 30.61 0.89 11.70
CA THR A 179 29.20 0.97 12.09
C THR A 179 28.97 0.43 13.49
N ASN A 180 28.34 1.24 14.33
CA ASN A 180 27.82 0.82 15.63
C ASN A 180 26.40 0.24 15.51
N GLU A 181 25.78 -0.12 16.64
CA GLU A 181 24.41 -0.66 16.65
C GLU A 181 23.39 0.29 16.04
N GLU A 182 23.49 1.58 16.36
CA GLU A 182 22.54 2.59 15.91
C GLU A 182 22.66 2.81 14.40
N ASP A 183 23.86 2.82 13.83
CA ASP A 183 24.06 2.90 12.37
C ASP A 183 23.36 1.73 11.65
N ARG A 184 23.52 0.51 12.17
CA ARG A 184 22.92 -0.71 11.59
C ARG A 184 21.41 -0.73 11.76
N ARG A 185 20.92 -0.29 12.92
CA ARG A 185 19.49 -0.10 13.19
C ARG A 185 18.87 0.92 12.24
N ASN A 186 19.56 2.04 12.01
CA ASN A 186 19.09 3.12 11.15
C ASN A 186 19.06 2.70 9.68
N ALA A 187 20.03 1.92 9.22
CA ALA A 187 19.97 1.32 7.89
C ALA A 187 18.74 0.40 7.71
N ALA A 188 18.42 -0.43 8.71
CA ALA A 188 17.20 -1.25 8.69
C ALA A 188 15.91 -0.38 8.73
N LEU A 189 15.90 0.70 9.52
CA LEU A 189 14.75 1.61 9.61
C LEU A 189 14.49 2.34 8.28
N HIS A 190 15.52 2.86 7.61
CA HIS A 190 15.36 3.49 6.30
C HIS A 190 14.68 2.54 5.31
N ILE A 191 15.05 1.26 5.31
CA ILE A 191 14.43 0.28 4.41
C ILE A 191 12.97 0.05 4.78
N VAL A 192 12.65 -0.14 6.06
CA VAL A 192 11.25 -0.29 6.53
C VAL A 192 10.41 0.91 6.10
N GLN A 193 10.90 2.13 6.34
CA GLN A 193 10.19 3.38 6.06
C GLN A 193 9.95 3.57 4.56
N GLN A 194 10.99 3.40 3.74
CA GLN A 194 10.90 3.66 2.30
C GLN A 194 10.11 2.57 1.56
N ILE A 195 10.24 1.29 1.93
CA ILE A 195 9.34 0.25 1.41
C ILE A 195 7.90 0.59 1.78
N SER A 196 7.63 0.80 3.08
CA SER A 196 6.26 1.04 3.56
C SER A 196 5.61 2.23 2.87
N LYS A 197 6.37 3.32 2.62
CA LYS A 197 5.90 4.45 1.81
C LYS A 197 5.41 4.05 0.43
N GLN A 198 6.19 3.24 -0.29
CA GLN A 198 5.91 2.89 -1.68
C GLN A 198 4.76 1.89 -1.82
N VAL A 199 4.36 1.22 -0.74
CA VAL A 199 3.27 0.23 -0.74
C VAL A 199 2.06 0.61 0.14
N GLN A 200 2.02 1.84 0.68
CA GLN A 200 0.92 2.34 1.52
C GLN A 200 -0.22 2.99 0.74
N ASN A 201 -1.46 2.59 1.08
CA ASN A 201 -2.71 3.18 0.62
C ASN A 201 -2.88 3.19 -0.90
N ILE A 202 -2.53 2.09 -1.56
CA ILE A 202 -2.52 1.97 -3.01
C ILE A 202 -3.65 1.05 -3.44
N TYR A 203 -4.39 1.47 -4.46
CA TYR A 203 -5.45 0.64 -5.03
C TYR A 203 -4.86 -0.34 -6.03
N VAL A 204 -4.94 -1.62 -5.70
CA VAL A 204 -4.56 -2.69 -6.61
C VAL A 204 -5.80 -3.09 -7.40
N GLN A 205 -5.75 -2.90 -8.72
CA GLN A 205 -6.78 -3.39 -9.63
C GLN A 205 -6.49 -4.86 -9.95
N TYR A 206 -7.44 -5.75 -9.69
CA TYR A 206 -7.31 -7.17 -10.03
C TYR A 206 -8.21 -7.50 -11.24
N PRO A 207 -7.65 -7.67 -12.45
CA PRO A 207 -8.48 -7.87 -13.64
C PRO A 207 -9.11 -9.27 -13.72
N ALA A 208 -8.59 -10.27 -13.01
CA ALA A 208 -8.96 -11.67 -13.26
C ALA A 208 -10.10 -12.23 -12.39
N GLU A 209 -10.38 -11.72 -11.18
CA GLU A 209 -11.35 -12.40 -10.29
C GLU A 209 -11.94 -11.58 -9.11
N GLY A 210 -11.79 -10.24 -9.05
CA GLY A 210 -12.32 -9.49 -7.90
C GLY A 210 -12.30 -7.97 -8.02
N SER A 211 -13.08 -7.33 -7.14
CA SER A 211 -13.07 -5.87 -6.94
C SER A 211 -11.68 -5.37 -6.60
N SER A 212 -11.33 -4.18 -7.09
CA SER A 212 -10.14 -3.44 -6.65
C SER A 212 -10.11 -3.38 -5.13
N PHE A 213 -8.93 -3.53 -4.53
CA PHE A 213 -8.78 -3.46 -3.09
C PHE A 213 -7.70 -2.45 -2.72
N LEU A 214 -7.88 -1.82 -1.57
CA LEU A 214 -6.87 -0.95 -0.97
C LEU A 214 -5.80 -1.86 -0.34
N PHE A 215 -4.60 -1.82 -0.90
CA PHE A 215 -3.41 -2.41 -0.33
C PHE A 215 -2.67 -1.35 0.48
N SER A 216 -2.32 -1.67 1.72
CA SER A 216 -1.56 -0.75 2.57
C SER A 216 -0.78 -1.55 3.60
N THR A 217 0.53 -1.35 3.67
CA THR A 217 1.32 -1.92 4.75
C THR A 217 1.53 -0.92 5.87
N THR A 218 1.53 -1.42 7.10
CA THR A 218 2.02 -0.63 8.23
C THR A 218 3.55 -0.70 8.28
N PRO A 219 4.27 0.36 8.70
CA PRO A 219 5.69 0.23 8.98
C PRO A 219 5.88 -0.81 10.09
N GLY A 220 6.74 -1.79 9.84
CA GLY A 220 7.12 -2.77 10.85
C GLY A 220 8.34 -2.30 11.65
N SER A 221 9.19 -3.23 12.05
CA SER A 221 10.28 -2.97 13.00
C SER A 221 11.66 -3.16 12.38
N ALA A 222 12.64 -2.39 12.88
CA ALA A 222 14.06 -2.71 12.74
C ALA A 222 14.51 -3.52 13.97
N VAL A 223 14.89 -4.79 13.77
CA VAL A 223 15.11 -5.74 14.87
C VAL A 223 16.53 -6.29 14.84
N ASN A 224 17.25 -6.20 15.97
CA ASN A 224 18.52 -6.90 16.14
C ASN A 224 18.25 -8.41 16.23
N SER A 225 18.82 -9.20 15.31
CA SER A 225 18.55 -10.63 15.21
C SER A 225 19.77 -11.44 14.78
N ASN A 226 19.85 -12.67 15.29
CA ASN A 226 20.99 -13.57 15.10
C ASN A 226 20.93 -14.42 13.82
N PHE A 227 20.31 -13.90 12.74
CA PHE A 227 20.26 -14.58 11.46
C PHE A 227 21.68 -14.90 10.99
N GLN A 228 21.90 -16.16 10.61
CA GLN A 228 23.25 -16.68 10.38
C GLN A 228 23.98 -15.94 9.25
N VAL A 229 23.26 -15.52 8.20
CA VAL A 229 23.85 -14.74 7.09
C VAL A 229 24.36 -13.39 7.57
N LEU A 230 23.58 -12.67 8.39
CA LEU A 230 23.97 -11.37 8.96
C LEU A 230 25.12 -11.51 9.96
N ARG A 231 25.10 -12.54 10.81
CA ARG A 231 26.16 -12.83 11.78
C ARG A 231 27.51 -13.17 11.13
N ASN A 232 27.48 -13.73 9.92
CA ASN A 232 28.68 -14.09 9.17
C ASN A 232 29.29 -12.90 8.39
N LEU A 233 28.61 -11.76 8.34
CA LEU A 233 29.17 -10.53 7.78
C LEU A 233 30.32 -10.05 8.68
N LYS A 234 31.38 -9.55 8.05
CA LYS A 234 32.51 -8.94 8.74
C LYS A 234 32.27 -7.45 8.84
N TYR A 235 32.28 -6.96 10.06
CA TYR A 235 32.33 -5.54 10.38
C TYR A 235 33.78 -5.21 10.77
N GLY A 236 34.22 -4.01 10.42
CA GLY A 236 35.63 -3.62 10.47
C GLY A 236 35.86 -2.33 9.68
N ASP A 237 37.13 -2.03 9.39
CA ASP A 237 37.53 -0.82 8.68
C ASP A 237 37.23 -0.90 7.17
N TYR A 238 37.55 0.17 6.41
CA TYR A 238 37.30 0.23 4.96
C TYR A 238 37.97 -0.88 4.14
N VAL A 239 38.91 -1.63 4.72
CA VAL A 239 39.62 -2.74 4.06
C VAL A 239 39.06 -4.09 4.49
N THR A 240 38.50 -4.19 5.69
CA THR A 240 38.21 -5.45 6.35
C THR A 240 36.73 -5.68 6.69
N GLY A 241 35.88 -4.64 6.60
CA GLY A 241 34.47 -4.74 6.94
C GLY A 241 33.51 -4.02 6.00
N ILE A 242 32.24 -4.37 6.14
CA ILE A 242 31.12 -3.75 5.40
C ILE A 242 30.83 -2.37 5.98
N GLU A 243 31.01 -1.32 5.17
CA GLU A 243 31.02 0.09 5.59
C GLU A 243 29.67 0.59 6.13
N LYS A 244 28.55 0.19 5.53
CA LYS A 244 27.20 0.72 5.82
C LYS A 244 26.29 -0.29 6.51
N GLY A 245 26.80 -1.48 6.79
CA GLY A 245 26.07 -2.55 7.46
C GLY A 245 25.38 -3.53 6.52
N GLY A 246 24.59 -4.42 7.11
CA GLY A 246 23.86 -5.45 6.38
C GLY A 246 22.50 -5.68 6.99
N VAL A 247 21.50 -5.86 6.13
CA VAL A 247 20.11 -6.05 6.53
C VAL A 247 19.53 -7.30 5.89
N LEU A 248 18.56 -7.89 6.59
CA LEU A 248 17.65 -8.88 6.04
C LEU A 248 16.27 -8.23 5.98
N THR A 249 15.70 -8.12 4.80
CA THR A 249 14.42 -7.46 4.59
C THR A 249 13.32 -8.50 4.54
N GLU A 250 12.39 -8.48 5.46
CA GLU A 250 11.11 -9.17 5.32
C GLU A 250 10.12 -8.18 4.72
N SER A 251 10.17 -8.07 3.39
CA SER A 251 9.59 -6.95 2.66
C SER A 251 8.08 -6.85 2.84
N LEU A 252 7.38 -7.99 2.79
CA LEU A 252 5.94 -8.14 3.04
C LEU A 252 5.62 -9.50 3.69
N PHE A 253 4.43 -9.65 4.26
CA PHE A 253 3.93 -10.92 4.81
C PHE A 253 3.21 -11.73 3.71
N TYR A 254 3.91 -12.66 3.07
CA TYR A 254 3.39 -13.38 1.90
C TYR A 254 2.19 -14.28 2.21
N THR A 255 2.02 -14.69 3.48
CA THR A 255 0.84 -15.44 3.90
C THR A 255 -0.43 -14.59 3.97
N ASN A 256 -0.34 -13.26 3.96
CA ASN A 256 -1.52 -12.39 3.92
C ASN A 256 -2.23 -12.47 2.56
N TYR A 257 -3.57 -12.50 2.57
CA TYR A 257 -4.36 -12.68 1.36
C TYR A 257 -4.16 -11.55 0.34
N ASP A 258 -4.12 -10.30 0.80
CA ASP A 258 -4.02 -9.13 -0.07
C ASP A 258 -2.59 -8.97 -0.62
N VAL A 259 -1.56 -9.22 0.21
CA VAL A 259 -0.16 -9.30 -0.24
C VAL A 259 0.00 -10.38 -1.30
N TRP A 260 -0.45 -11.61 -1.00
CA TRP A 260 -0.38 -12.73 -1.94
C TRP A 260 -1.05 -12.40 -3.26
N ARG A 261 -2.26 -11.84 -3.22
CA ARG A 261 -2.97 -11.40 -4.44
C ARG A 261 -2.16 -10.37 -5.20
N ALA A 262 -1.67 -9.33 -4.52
CA ALA A 262 -0.97 -8.23 -5.15
C ALA A 262 0.33 -8.66 -5.85
N LEU A 263 1.07 -9.62 -5.27
CA LEU A 263 2.28 -10.22 -5.85
C LEU A 263 2.01 -11.25 -6.96
N ASN A 264 0.76 -11.66 -7.18
CA ASN A 264 0.40 -12.73 -8.13
C ASN A 264 -0.63 -12.26 -9.20
N CYS A 265 -0.80 -10.95 -9.37
CA CYS A 265 -1.63 -10.36 -10.43
C CYS A 265 -0.97 -10.53 -11.81
N MET A 266 -1.67 -11.11 -12.80
CA MET A 266 -1.06 -11.56 -14.06
C MET A 266 -1.06 -10.55 -15.23
N ASP A 267 -1.64 -9.36 -15.10
CA ASP A 267 -1.71 -8.39 -16.21
C ASP A 267 -0.89 -7.12 -15.89
N GLU A 268 0.31 -7.08 -16.47
CA GLU A 268 1.29 -5.98 -16.60
C GLU A 268 1.99 -5.44 -15.33
N THR A 269 3.31 -5.68 -15.32
CA THR A 269 4.34 -5.25 -14.34
C THR A 269 4.07 -5.71 -12.91
N ASP A 270 5.03 -6.41 -12.31
CA ASP A 270 5.04 -6.74 -10.88
C ASP A 270 5.13 -5.44 -10.04
N TRP A 271 4.04 -4.68 -10.03
CA TRP A 271 4.00 -3.30 -9.57
C TRP A 271 4.33 -3.24 -8.09
N VAL A 272 3.83 -4.19 -7.29
CA VAL A 272 4.14 -4.28 -5.86
C VAL A 272 5.64 -4.48 -5.67
N GLU A 273 6.22 -5.43 -6.39
CA GLU A 273 7.65 -5.74 -6.29
C GLU A 273 8.52 -4.57 -6.78
N TYR A 274 8.12 -3.89 -7.85
CA TYR A 274 8.75 -2.66 -8.31
C TYR A 274 8.72 -1.58 -7.23
N ASN A 275 7.60 -1.36 -6.56
CA ASN A 275 7.48 -0.34 -5.51
C ASN A 275 8.29 -0.70 -4.27
N VAL A 276 8.33 -1.98 -3.88
CA VAL A 276 9.23 -2.45 -2.82
C VAL A 276 10.69 -2.19 -3.20
N CYS A 277 11.10 -2.55 -4.42
CA CYS A 277 12.46 -2.31 -4.89
C CYS A 277 12.79 -0.82 -5.02
N ASP A 278 11.86 0.02 -5.46
CA ASP A 278 12.02 1.48 -5.48
C ASP A 278 12.16 2.04 -4.06
N GLY A 279 11.43 1.49 -3.10
CA GLY A 279 11.59 1.79 -1.67
C GLY A 279 13.00 1.46 -1.17
N ILE A 280 13.50 0.26 -1.47
CA ILE A 280 14.88 -0.14 -1.12
C ILE A 280 15.90 0.78 -1.80
N LYS A 281 15.72 1.11 -3.08
CA LYS A 281 16.54 2.06 -3.82
C LYS A 281 16.62 3.40 -3.09
N ASN A 282 15.49 3.98 -2.69
CA ASN A 282 15.44 5.25 -1.95
C ASN A 282 16.10 5.13 -0.55
N ALA A 283 15.94 4.00 0.13
CA ALA A 283 16.60 3.76 1.41
C ALA A 283 18.12 3.71 1.27
N LEU A 284 18.63 3.06 0.22
CA LEU A 284 20.06 3.02 -0.10
C LEU A 284 20.62 4.42 -0.33
N TYR A 285 19.91 5.27 -1.07
CA TYR A 285 20.30 6.68 -1.23
C TYR A 285 20.48 7.36 0.13
N ASN A 286 19.52 7.23 1.03
CA ASN A 286 19.59 7.83 2.37
C ASN A 286 20.78 7.31 3.18
N ILE A 287 20.98 5.98 3.18
CA ILE A 287 22.09 5.31 3.87
C ILE A 287 23.45 5.81 3.35
N PHE A 288 23.61 5.92 2.04
CA PHE A 288 24.88 6.33 1.43
C PHE A 288 25.16 7.83 1.50
N THR A 289 24.11 8.66 1.52
CA THR A 289 24.24 10.12 1.67
C THR A 289 24.32 10.56 3.13
N GLY A 290 24.09 9.65 4.08
CA GLY A 290 24.09 9.95 5.51
C GLY A 290 22.93 10.85 5.90
N VAL A 291 21.80 10.76 5.19
CA VAL A 291 20.54 11.34 5.66
C VAL A 291 20.25 10.68 7.00
N PRO A 292 20.16 11.44 8.11
CA PRO A 292 19.79 10.85 9.38
C PRO A 292 18.44 10.16 9.21
N THR A 293 18.29 8.92 9.70
CA THR A 293 16.96 8.47 10.10
C THR A 293 16.55 9.41 11.21
N GLY A 294 15.65 10.34 10.91
CA GLY A 294 14.88 10.94 11.96
C GLY A 294 14.31 9.78 12.77
N VAL A 295 14.57 9.80 14.08
CA VAL A 295 13.59 9.23 15.01
C VAL A 295 12.33 10.14 15.06
N GLU A 296 12.31 11.20 14.24
CA GLU A 296 11.18 11.95 13.69
C GLU A 296 10.16 10.98 12.99
N ASP A 297 8.85 11.22 12.83
CA ASP A 297 7.91 12.05 13.54
C ASP A 297 6.46 11.66 13.28
N ASN A 298 5.76 11.19 14.31
CA ASN A 298 4.34 10.87 14.20
C ASN A 298 3.55 12.12 13.77
N LEU A 299 3.00 12.08 12.56
CA LEU A 299 1.98 13.02 12.11
C LEU A 299 0.64 12.62 12.73
N ALA A 300 0.12 13.46 13.62
CA ALA A 300 -1.15 13.20 14.29
C ALA A 300 -2.19 14.25 13.92
N ILE A 301 -3.39 13.82 13.53
CA ILE A 301 -4.57 14.69 13.51
C ILE A 301 -4.88 15.12 14.94
N THR A 302 -4.75 16.42 15.21
CA THR A 302 -4.98 17.01 16.54
C THR A 302 -6.43 17.50 16.70
N SER A 303 -7.12 17.79 15.60
CA SER A 303 -8.53 18.17 15.62
C SER A 303 -9.21 17.85 14.29
N CYS A 304 -10.35 17.17 14.36
CA CYS A 304 -11.23 16.92 13.22
C CYS A 304 -12.69 16.79 13.72
N PRO A 305 -13.68 17.45 13.08
CA PRO A 305 -15.09 17.23 13.40
C PRO A 305 -15.53 15.79 13.08
N ASN A 306 -16.35 15.20 13.96
CA ASN A 306 -16.90 13.86 13.75
C ASN A 306 -18.01 13.81 12.70
N TYR A 307 -18.78 14.88 12.55
CA TYR A 307 -19.97 14.94 11.69
C TYR A 307 -19.82 16.04 10.65
N LEU A 308 -19.94 15.67 9.38
CA LEU A 308 -19.68 16.56 8.26
C LEU A 308 -20.96 16.81 7.47
N ASN A 309 -21.29 18.07 7.22
CA ASN A 309 -22.40 18.45 6.34
C ASN A 309 -21.89 18.59 4.90
N GLN A 310 -22.66 18.09 3.92
CA GLN A 310 -22.38 18.35 2.51
C GLN A 310 -22.48 19.85 2.19
N ASN A 311 -21.77 20.27 1.15
CA ASN A 311 -21.67 21.69 0.73
C ASN A 311 -21.13 22.60 1.84
N SER A 312 -20.14 22.12 2.59
CA SER A 312 -19.49 22.89 3.66
C SER A 312 -17.96 22.84 3.55
N ILE A 313 -17.28 23.63 4.37
CA ILE A 313 -15.84 23.58 4.58
C ILE A 313 -15.62 23.32 6.06
N ILE A 314 -14.74 22.37 6.38
CA ILE A 314 -14.33 22.06 7.75
C ILE A 314 -12.86 22.39 7.97
N MET A 315 -12.51 22.64 9.22
CA MET A 315 -11.12 22.77 9.65
C MET A 315 -10.62 21.44 10.18
N VAL A 316 -9.46 21.01 9.70
CA VAL A 316 -8.71 19.88 10.24
C VAL A 316 -7.32 20.39 10.63
N THR A 317 -6.84 20.03 11.82
CA THR A 317 -5.48 20.37 12.26
C THR A 317 -4.67 19.11 12.52
N ALA A 318 -3.37 19.20 12.27
CA ALA A 318 -2.41 18.14 12.52
C ALA A 318 -1.09 18.69 13.06
N GLN A 319 -0.26 17.82 13.63
CA GLN A 319 1.02 18.18 14.20
C GLN A 319 2.03 17.03 14.09
N PHE A 320 3.29 17.35 13.82
CA PHE A 320 4.44 16.46 14.00
C PHE A 320 4.89 16.40 15.47
N SER A 321 5.28 15.22 15.97
CA SER A 321 5.62 14.98 17.38
C SER A 321 6.92 15.66 17.86
N ASP A 322 7.89 15.72 16.97
CA ASP A 322 9.18 16.39 16.95
C ASP A 322 9.16 17.20 15.62
N TYR A 323 9.92 18.28 15.56
CA TYR A 323 9.86 19.24 14.45
C TYR A 323 11.22 19.91 14.24
N LEU A 324 12.27 19.29 14.80
CA LEU A 324 13.64 19.77 14.75
C LEU A 324 14.50 18.77 13.97
N PRO A 325 15.26 19.23 12.96
CA PRO A 325 15.49 20.63 12.60
C PRO A 325 14.36 21.21 11.72
N GLN A 326 13.90 22.43 12.06
CA GLN A 326 12.78 23.15 11.44
C GLN A 326 12.81 23.27 9.90
N ASN A 327 13.96 23.01 9.27
CA ASN A 327 14.18 23.15 7.84
C ASN A 327 13.85 21.86 7.06
N SER A 328 13.29 20.83 7.71
CA SER A 328 13.01 19.52 7.12
C SER A 328 11.57 19.25 6.67
N MET A 329 10.68 20.23 6.83
CA MET A 329 9.26 19.94 6.73
C MET A 329 8.69 20.12 5.31
N GLY A 330 8.22 19.02 4.71
CA GLY A 330 7.64 18.97 3.37
C GLY A 330 6.16 19.41 3.29
N TYR A 331 5.64 19.48 2.05
CA TYR A 331 4.22 19.78 1.79
C TYR A 331 3.33 18.63 2.24
N VAL A 332 2.33 18.93 3.09
CA VAL A 332 1.42 17.92 3.63
C VAL A 332 0.07 18.04 2.92
N THR A 333 -0.49 16.89 2.53
CA THR A 333 -1.82 16.81 1.90
C THR A 333 -2.85 16.26 2.87
N CYS A 334 -4.08 16.76 2.79
CA CYS A 334 -5.23 16.26 3.53
C CYS A 334 -6.34 15.90 2.54
N ARG A 335 -6.87 14.68 2.64
CA ARG A 335 -7.88 14.12 1.74
C ARG A 335 -9.10 13.69 2.54
N LEU A 336 -10.29 13.91 1.97
CA LEU A 336 -11.56 13.39 2.48
C LEU A 336 -12.03 12.25 1.59
N PHE A 337 -12.37 11.11 2.21
CA PHE A 337 -12.91 9.93 1.54
C PHE A 337 -14.31 9.60 2.06
N GLY A 338 -15.18 9.12 1.17
CA GLY A 338 -16.47 8.51 1.51
C GLY A 338 -16.45 7.00 1.22
N ALA A 339 -17.04 6.19 2.09
CA ALA A 339 -17.09 4.74 1.93
C ALA A 339 -18.26 4.32 1.02
N SER A 340 -17.98 3.54 -0.02
CA SER A 340 -18.98 3.04 -0.97
C SER A 340 -18.84 1.54 -1.25
N THR A 341 -19.83 0.95 -1.91
CA THR A 341 -19.76 -0.44 -2.40
C THR A 341 -18.63 -0.67 -3.41
N ASP A 342 -18.12 0.40 -4.02
CA ASP A 342 -17.03 0.35 -5.00
C ASP A 342 -15.67 0.65 -4.34
N GLY A 343 -15.64 0.76 -3.01
CA GLY A 343 -14.48 1.17 -2.21
C GLY A 343 -14.55 2.62 -1.72
N SER A 344 -13.45 3.11 -1.15
CA SER A 344 -13.29 4.49 -0.70
C SER A 344 -13.15 5.44 -1.88
N VAL A 345 -14.02 6.46 -1.96
CA VAL A 345 -14.03 7.47 -3.01
C VAL A 345 -13.47 8.78 -2.47
N MET A 346 -12.43 9.33 -3.11
CA MET A 346 -11.88 10.64 -2.74
C MET A 346 -12.87 11.74 -3.11
N LEU A 347 -13.37 12.46 -2.11
CA LEU A 347 -14.35 13.54 -2.25
C LEU A 347 -13.65 14.88 -2.44
N SER A 348 -12.55 15.12 -1.73
CA SER A 348 -11.77 16.34 -1.85
C SER A 348 -10.33 16.14 -1.39
N GLN A 349 -9.47 17.07 -1.81
CA GLN A 349 -8.07 17.16 -1.39
C GLN A 349 -7.71 18.63 -1.18
N THR A 350 -6.89 18.87 -0.17
CA THR A 350 -6.24 20.15 0.11
C THR A 350 -4.81 19.90 0.59
N GLY A 351 -4.02 20.93 0.78
CA GLY A 351 -2.66 20.79 1.31
C GLY A 351 -2.15 22.10 1.92
N ALA A 352 -1.17 21.96 2.81
CA ALA A 352 -0.58 23.06 3.53
C ALA A 352 0.86 22.72 3.92
N LEU A 353 1.69 23.77 4.06
CA LEU A 353 2.98 23.65 4.72
C LEU A 353 2.78 23.75 6.24
N PRO A 354 3.54 22.98 7.03
CA PRO A 354 3.58 23.13 8.48
C PRO A 354 4.18 24.47 8.89
N ASP A 355 3.73 24.98 10.04
CA ASP A 355 4.32 26.16 10.69
C ASP A 355 5.65 25.82 11.38
N PRO A 356 6.43 26.82 11.85
CA PRO A 356 7.66 26.62 12.61
C PRO A 356 7.64 25.64 13.80
N ASN A 357 6.45 25.31 14.32
CA ASN A 357 6.27 24.38 15.44
C ASN A 357 5.66 23.04 14.98
N GLY A 358 5.74 22.72 13.68
CA GLY A 358 5.22 21.49 13.10
C GLY A 358 3.69 21.41 13.02
N ARG A 359 2.95 22.52 13.21
CA ARG A 359 1.48 22.52 13.17
C ARG A 359 0.97 22.81 11.78
N ILE A 360 -0.10 22.12 11.38
CA ILE A 360 -0.69 22.24 10.05
C ILE A 360 -2.20 22.46 10.20
N SER A 361 -2.75 23.34 9.37
CA SER A 361 -4.19 23.62 9.32
C SER A 361 -4.71 23.49 7.89
N PHE A 362 -5.76 22.70 7.72
CA PHE A 362 -6.38 22.42 6.44
C PHE A 362 -7.81 22.95 6.40
N GLN A 363 -8.17 23.61 5.29
CA GLN A 363 -9.55 23.87 4.92
C GLN A 363 -10.01 22.77 3.97
N VAL A 364 -10.80 21.82 4.48
CA VAL A 364 -11.26 20.65 3.73
C VAL A 364 -12.69 20.90 3.25
N THR A 365 -12.89 20.90 1.94
CA THR A 365 -14.23 21.00 1.34
C THR A 365 -14.97 19.67 1.49
N VAL A 366 -16.21 19.71 1.94
CA VAL A 366 -17.14 18.57 1.97
C VAL A 366 -18.17 18.78 0.85
N PRO A 367 -17.95 18.20 -0.35
CA PRO A 367 -18.82 18.43 -1.50
C PRO A 367 -20.16 17.70 -1.38
N SER A 368 -21.08 18.01 -2.29
CA SER A 368 -22.29 17.20 -2.46
C SER A 368 -21.94 15.80 -2.98
N LEU A 369 -22.40 14.77 -2.29
CA LEU A 369 -22.29 13.37 -2.72
C LEU A 369 -23.11 13.09 -3.99
N SER A 370 -23.94 14.03 -4.45
CA SER A 370 -24.60 13.96 -5.76
C SER A 370 -23.64 14.04 -6.95
N ASN A 371 -22.39 14.49 -6.74
CA ASN A 371 -21.39 14.54 -7.81
C ASN A 371 -20.90 13.14 -8.21
N TRP A 372 -21.29 12.12 -7.45
CA TRP A 372 -20.94 10.72 -7.65
C TRP A 372 -22.18 9.85 -7.72
N ASN A 373 -22.08 8.79 -8.51
CA ASN A 373 -23.14 7.78 -8.71
C ASN A 373 -22.91 6.49 -7.89
N ASN A 374 -22.04 6.55 -6.87
CA ASN A 374 -21.72 5.41 -6.03
C ASN A 374 -22.86 5.08 -5.03
N THR A 375 -22.90 3.82 -4.60
CA THR A 375 -23.77 3.37 -3.50
C THR A 375 -23.00 3.52 -2.18
N TRP A 376 -23.38 4.50 -1.37
CA TRP A 376 -22.65 4.82 -0.14
C TRP A 376 -22.98 3.87 1.01
N LEU A 377 -21.95 3.46 1.75
CA LEU A 377 -22.08 2.61 2.93
C LEU A 377 -22.56 3.46 4.11
N ARG A 378 -23.73 3.10 4.67
CA ARG A 378 -24.31 3.80 5.81
C ARG A 378 -23.68 3.36 7.12
N ASN A 379 -23.49 4.31 8.01
CA ASN A 379 -23.06 3.99 9.36
C ASN A 379 -24.12 3.13 10.06
N SER A 380 -23.67 2.03 10.68
CA SER A 380 -24.54 1.04 11.32
C SER A 380 -25.24 1.56 12.57
N SER A 381 -24.66 2.55 13.26
CA SER A 381 -25.19 3.13 14.49
C SER A 381 -26.07 4.35 14.24
N ASN A 382 -25.86 5.07 13.14
CA ASN A 382 -26.63 6.24 12.76
C ASN A 382 -26.82 6.33 11.23
N ASN A 383 -27.96 5.82 10.77
CA ASN A 383 -28.29 5.72 9.35
C ASN A 383 -28.49 7.06 8.63
N GLN A 384 -28.47 8.19 9.35
CA GLN A 384 -28.48 9.54 8.76
C GLN A 384 -27.14 9.90 8.08
N TYR A 385 -26.09 9.11 8.34
CA TYR A 385 -24.73 9.36 7.88
C TYR A 385 -24.17 8.18 7.11
N ILE A 386 -23.20 8.47 6.24
CA ILE A 386 -22.32 7.48 5.63
C ILE A 386 -20.98 7.49 6.35
N ASP A 387 -20.28 6.35 6.32
CA ASP A 387 -18.92 6.28 6.84
C ASP A 387 -17.95 7.00 5.89
N GLY A 388 -16.96 7.69 6.46
CA GLY A 388 -15.92 8.39 5.72
C GLY A 388 -14.64 8.51 6.54
N GLN A 389 -13.60 9.06 5.92
CA GLN A 389 -12.30 9.22 6.55
C GLN A 389 -11.62 10.50 6.09
N ILE A 390 -11.02 11.24 7.02
CA ILE A 390 -9.98 12.22 6.73
C ILE A 390 -8.64 11.51 6.83
N SER A 391 -7.80 11.66 5.80
CA SER A 391 -6.45 11.09 5.78
C SER A 391 -5.45 12.18 5.43
N ILE A 392 -4.38 12.28 6.20
CA ILE A 392 -3.29 13.24 6.02
C ILE A 392 -2.04 12.48 5.62
N PHE A 393 -1.32 13.03 4.64
CA PHE A 393 -0.08 12.48 4.10
C PHE A 393 0.99 13.57 4.10
N GLY A 394 2.04 13.38 4.89
CA GLY A 394 3.26 14.19 4.89
C GLY A 394 4.45 13.40 4.36
N THR A 395 5.51 14.08 3.97
CA THR A 395 6.77 13.42 3.60
C THR A 395 7.90 14.12 4.33
N GLU A 396 8.73 13.34 5.03
CA GLU A 396 9.96 13.82 5.65
C GLU A 396 11.05 14.07 4.62
N ASN A 397 12.14 14.72 5.05
CA ASN A 397 13.32 15.01 4.23
C ASN A 397 13.99 13.76 3.65
N ASP A 398 13.97 12.66 4.39
CA ASP A 398 14.49 11.37 3.97
C ASP A 398 13.49 10.64 3.05
N GLY A 399 12.37 11.28 2.73
CA GLY A 399 11.32 10.73 1.92
C GLY A 399 10.33 9.88 2.71
N THR A 400 10.42 9.66 4.02
CA THR A 400 9.47 8.82 4.75
C THR A 400 8.05 9.37 4.65
N LEU A 401 7.07 8.52 4.30
CA LEU A 401 5.65 8.91 4.25
C LEU A 401 5.06 8.84 5.65
N LEU A 402 4.56 9.98 6.12
CA LEU A 402 3.85 10.07 7.39
C LEU A 402 2.36 10.11 7.11
N THR A 403 1.61 9.20 7.72
CA THR A 403 0.15 9.14 7.55
C THR A 403 -0.57 9.26 8.87
N SER A 404 -1.71 9.94 8.82
CA SER A 404 -2.65 10.05 9.94
C SER A 404 -4.05 9.96 9.41
N PHE A 405 -4.97 9.32 10.13
CA PHE A 405 -6.36 9.26 9.71
C PHE A 405 -7.32 9.47 10.87
N TYR A 406 -8.52 9.93 10.52
CA TYR A 406 -9.61 10.17 11.44
C TYR A 406 -10.93 9.78 10.78
N ASN A 407 -11.66 8.86 11.40
CA ASN A 407 -12.96 8.42 10.88
C ASN A 407 -14.01 9.51 11.12
N VAL A 408 -14.82 9.78 10.09
CA VAL A 408 -15.84 10.82 10.10
C VAL A 408 -17.16 10.28 9.58
N LEU A 409 -18.24 10.98 9.89
CA LEU A 409 -19.60 10.66 9.45
C LEU A 409 -20.12 11.78 8.56
N ILE A 410 -20.40 11.47 7.30
CA ILE A 410 -20.86 12.46 6.32
C ILE A 410 -22.38 12.39 6.23
N TYR A 411 -23.05 13.51 6.49
CA TYR A 411 -24.51 13.60 6.52
C TYR A 411 -25.08 13.29 5.14
N SER A 412 -25.88 12.24 5.05
CA SER A 412 -26.51 11.78 3.82
C SER A 412 -27.71 10.89 4.18
N PRO A 413 -28.83 11.46 4.62
CA PRO A 413 -29.96 10.69 5.15
C PRO A 413 -30.60 9.78 4.08
N PRO A 414 -31.30 8.71 4.49
CA PRO A 414 -32.04 7.85 3.56
C PRO A 414 -33.18 8.60 2.89
N THR A 415 -33.49 8.24 1.65
CA THR A 415 -34.68 8.78 0.97
C THR A 415 -35.94 8.24 1.65
N THR A 416 -36.62 9.08 2.45
CA THR A 416 -37.83 8.67 3.21
C THR A 416 -39.14 9.13 2.58
N SER A 417 -39.07 9.87 1.46
CA SER A 417 -40.23 10.35 0.70
C SER A 417 -39.76 10.83 -0.68
N GLY A 418 -40.64 10.78 -1.69
CA GLY A 418 -40.33 11.23 -3.04
C GLY A 418 -39.63 10.16 -3.87
N THR A 419 -38.86 10.58 -4.87
CA THR A 419 -38.21 9.66 -5.82
C THR A 419 -36.73 9.48 -5.46
N MET A 420 -36.27 8.24 -5.38
CA MET A 420 -34.83 7.94 -5.23
C MET A 420 -34.07 8.35 -6.49
N ASN A 421 -32.89 8.96 -6.32
CA ASN A 421 -32.05 9.43 -7.42
C ASN A 421 -30.79 8.60 -7.66
N LYS A 422 -30.49 7.64 -6.77
CA LYS A 422 -29.35 6.73 -6.85
C LYS A 422 -29.64 5.45 -6.05
N ASN A 423 -28.77 4.45 -6.20
CA ASN A 423 -28.81 3.26 -5.37
C ASN A 423 -28.60 3.62 -3.89
N GLU A 424 -29.36 3.00 -3.01
CA GLU A 424 -29.25 3.22 -1.57
C GLU A 424 -29.21 1.90 -0.81
N ILE A 425 -28.46 1.90 0.29
CA ILE A 425 -28.54 0.87 1.34
C ILE A 425 -29.34 1.46 2.48
N TRP A 426 -30.27 0.73 3.07
CA TRP A 426 -31.00 1.11 4.29
C TRP A 426 -30.65 0.15 5.42
N ASN A 427 -30.34 0.73 6.60
CA ASN A 427 -30.08 -0.01 7.82
C ASN A 427 -30.75 0.64 9.05
N GLY A 428 -30.81 -0.10 10.16
CA GLY A 428 -31.36 0.40 11.42
C GLY A 428 -32.87 0.65 11.38
N THR A 429 -33.33 1.80 11.85
CA THR A 429 -34.76 2.19 11.78
C THR A 429 -34.96 3.27 10.73
N ILE A 430 -35.79 2.99 9.71
CA ILE A 430 -36.15 3.93 8.66
C ILE A 430 -37.58 4.40 8.87
N GLN A 431 -37.78 5.72 9.04
CA GLN A 431 -39.10 6.33 9.13
C GLN A 431 -39.53 6.83 7.76
N ILE A 432 -40.55 6.22 7.16
CA ILE A 432 -41.09 6.62 5.86
C ILE A 432 -42.04 7.81 6.08
N LEU A 433 -41.67 8.97 5.53
CA LEU A 433 -42.36 10.25 5.73
C LEU A 433 -43.31 10.61 4.58
N GLY A 434 -43.31 9.82 3.51
CA GLY A 434 -44.16 10.03 2.35
C GLY A 434 -44.14 8.83 1.41
N ASN A 435 -44.85 8.92 0.29
CA ASN A 435 -44.73 7.89 -0.75
C ASN A 435 -43.32 7.91 -1.34
N ILE A 436 -42.76 6.73 -1.57
CA ILE A 436 -41.45 6.56 -2.19
C ILE A 436 -41.61 5.93 -3.57
N THR A 437 -40.86 6.44 -4.54
CA THR A 437 -40.71 5.86 -5.88
C THR A 437 -39.27 5.43 -6.08
N ILE A 438 -39.07 4.16 -6.43
CA ILE A 438 -37.79 3.62 -6.88
C ILE A 438 -37.86 3.52 -8.42
N PRO A 439 -37.19 4.42 -9.16
CA PRO A 439 -37.26 4.45 -10.62
C PRO A 439 -36.40 3.34 -11.25
N SER A 440 -36.58 3.12 -12.55
CA SER A 440 -35.81 2.15 -13.32
C SER A 440 -34.30 2.33 -13.13
N ASN A 441 -33.55 1.23 -13.12
CA ASN A 441 -32.10 1.16 -12.90
C ASN A 441 -31.62 1.54 -11.49
N ILE A 442 -32.53 1.75 -10.53
CA ILE A 442 -32.18 1.95 -9.13
C ILE A 442 -32.45 0.69 -8.31
N THR A 443 -31.49 0.37 -7.45
CA THR A 443 -31.58 -0.71 -6.47
C THR A 443 -31.62 -0.12 -5.06
N LEU A 444 -32.65 -0.50 -4.30
CA LEU A 444 -32.68 -0.32 -2.85
C LEU A 444 -32.29 -1.63 -2.17
N THR A 445 -31.20 -1.61 -1.42
CA THR A 445 -30.78 -2.72 -0.57
C THR A 445 -31.18 -2.44 0.87
N ILE A 446 -31.77 -3.42 1.55
CA ILE A 446 -32.16 -3.31 2.96
C ILE A 446 -31.40 -4.37 3.74
N ASP A 447 -30.56 -3.91 4.66
CA ASP A 447 -29.71 -4.77 5.48
C ASP A 447 -30.54 -5.57 6.50
N PRO A 448 -30.05 -6.74 6.97
CA PRO A 448 -30.67 -7.49 8.06
C PRO A 448 -30.92 -6.64 9.32
N ALA A 449 -31.88 -7.05 10.15
CA ALA A 449 -32.34 -6.32 11.35
C ALA A 449 -32.92 -4.91 11.09
N THR A 450 -33.12 -4.50 9.84
CA THR A 450 -33.72 -3.19 9.54
C THR A 450 -35.22 -3.18 9.84
N THR A 451 -35.68 -2.11 10.50
CA THR A 451 -37.11 -1.83 10.73
C THR A 451 -37.55 -0.61 9.93
N ILE A 452 -38.45 -0.83 8.97
CA ILE A 452 -39.07 0.20 8.14
C ILE A 452 -40.44 0.53 8.74
N LYS A 453 -40.60 1.77 9.22
CA LYS A 453 -41.79 2.28 9.89
C LYS A 453 -42.48 3.30 9.01
N PHE A 454 -43.70 3.00 8.59
CA PHE A 454 -44.51 3.91 7.78
C PHE A 454 -45.20 4.95 8.65
N GLY A 455 -44.83 6.23 8.48
CA GLY A 455 -45.36 7.39 9.21
C GLY A 455 -46.79 7.80 8.86
N GLY A 456 -47.48 7.03 8.02
CA GLY A 456 -48.82 7.32 7.53
C GLY A 456 -49.26 6.31 6.48
N CYS A 457 -50.36 6.62 5.78
CA CYS A 457 -50.89 5.80 4.68
C CYS A 457 -50.05 5.94 3.39
N TYR A 458 -48.76 5.62 3.50
CA TYR A 458 -47.75 5.75 2.44
C TYR A 458 -47.43 4.41 1.80
N SER A 459 -46.80 4.46 0.61
CA SER A 459 -46.36 3.30 -0.15
C SER A 459 -44.91 3.40 -0.60
N ILE A 460 -44.29 2.25 -0.90
CA ILE A 460 -43.06 2.16 -1.69
C ILE A 460 -43.46 1.60 -3.06
N SER A 461 -43.18 2.33 -4.13
CA SER A 461 -43.43 1.92 -5.51
C SER A 461 -42.11 1.55 -6.18
N VAL A 462 -41.93 0.27 -6.46
CA VAL A 462 -40.78 -0.27 -7.22
C VAL A 462 -41.20 -0.35 -8.68
N ASN A 463 -40.76 0.63 -9.47
CA ASN A 463 -41.14 0.73 -10.89
C ASN A 463 -40.46 -0.36 -11.72
N ASN A 464 -40.97 -0.60 -12.94
CA ASN A 464 -40.35 -1.55 -13.87
C ASN A 464 -38.86 -1.20 -14.10
N GLY A 465 -37.99 -2.21 -14.02
CA GLY A 465 -36.53 -2.06 -14.11
C GLY A 465 -35.83 -1.66 -12.81
N ALA A 466 -36.57 -1.35 -11.74
CA ALA A 466 -36.03 -1.13 -10.39
C ALA A 466 -35.98 -2.44 -9.59
N LYS A 467 -35.23 -2.44 -8.49
CA LYS A 467 -35.14 -3.59 -7.58
C LYS A 467 -35.16 -3.17 -6.12
N ILE A 468 -35.78 -4.00 -5.29
CA ILE A 468 -35.61 -3.98 -3.85
C ILE A 468 -35.02 -5.32 -3.40
N ILE A 469 -33.93 -5.28 -2.65
CA ILE A 469 -33.22 -6.45 -2.13
C ILE A 469 -33.29 -6.37 -0.60
N ALA A 470 -34.24 -7.10 -0.01
CA ALA A 470 -34.45 -7.21 1.42
C ALA A 470 -34.17 -8.64 1.88
N GLN A 471 -32.93 -8.92 2.25
CA GLN A 471 -32.48 -10.26 2.63
C GLN A 471 -32.10 -10.31 4.11
N GLY A 472 -33.11 -10.41 4.97
CA GLY A 472 -32.89 -10.66 6.39
C GLY A 472 -32.33 -12.06 6.64
N THR A 473 -32.11 -12.37 7.91
CA THR A 473 -31.77 -13.72 8.37
C THR A 473 -32.79 -14.19 9.41
N GLN A 474 -32.79 -15.48 9.74
CA GLN A 474 -33.67 -16.00 10.79
C GLN A 474 -33.44 -15.31 12.14
N ALA A 475 -32.17 -15.04 12.49
CA ALA A 475 -31.81 -14.33 13.72
C ALA A 475 -32.14 -12.83 13.65
N ASN A 476 -32.00 -12.24 12.47
CA ASN A 476 -32.13 -10.79 12.24
C ASN A 476 -33.10 -10.53 11.07
N PRO A 477 -34.42 -10.70 11.26
CA PRO A 477 -35.40 -10.46 10.21
C PRO A 477 -35.52 -8.97 9.89
N ILE A 478 -35.96 -8.66 8.67
CA ILE A 478 -36.30 -7.28 8.26
C ILE A 478 -37.79 -7.06 8.53
N ARG A 479 -38.17 -5.94 9.13
CA ARG A 479 -39.56 -5.65 9.52
C ARG A 479 -40.11 -4.43 8.78
N PHE A 480 -41.22 -4.60 8.09
CA PHE A 480 -42.04 -3.53 7.51
C PHE A 480 -43.29 -3.37 8.37
N THR A 481 -43.48 -2.19 8.97
CA THR A 481 -44.55 -1.98 9.96
C THR A 481 -45.02 -0.52 9.98
N SER A 482 -46.09 -0.22 10.71
CA SER A 482 -46.60 1.17 10.84
C SER A 482 -45.96 1.90 12.03
N ALA A 483 -45.79 3.20 11.90
CA ALA A 483 -45.48 4.11 13.03
C ALA A 483 -46.75 4.72 13.65
N THR A 484 -47.92 4.61 13.00
CA THR A 484 -49.13 5.38 13.33
C THR A 484 -50.28 4.53 13.87
N GLY A 485 -50.23 3.21 13.71
CA GLY A 485 -51.29 2.33 14.20
C GLY A 485 -50.94 0.85 14.10
N THR A 486 -51.73 0.01 14.76
CA THR A 486 -51.58 -1.45 14.76
C THR A 486 -52.74 -2.16 14.08
N THR A 487 -53.48 -1.45 13.21
CA THR A 487 -54.58 -2.02 12.43
C THR A 487 -54.15 -2.25 10.98
N PRO A 488 -54.64 -3.30 10.29
CA PRO A 488 -54.47 -3.43 8.85
C PRO A 488 -54.89 -2.14 8.11
N GLY A 489 -54.07 -1.71 7.15
CA GLY A 489 -54.26 -0.45 6.41
C GLY A 489 -53.64 0.80 7.04
N SER A 490 -52.90 0.66 8.14
CA SER A 490 -52.13 1.77 8.73
C SER A 490 -51.01 2.28 7.79
N TRP A 491 -50.62 1.47 6.81
CA TRP A 491 -49.88 1.87 5.61
C TRP A 491 -50.39 1.11 4.37
N LYS A 492 -50.05 1.56 3.15
CA LYS A 492 -50.64 1.02 1.92
C LYS A 492 -50.02 -0.33 1.52
N TYR A 493 -48.89 -0.28 0.82
CA TYR A 493 -48.27 -1.42 0.19
C TYR A 493 -46.82 -1.14 -0.24
N VAL A 494 -46.03 -2.20 -0.39
CA VAL A 494 -44.85 -2.20 -1.25
C VAL A 494 -45.30 -2.75 -2.60
N GLN A 495 -45.41 -1.87 -3.60
CA GLN A 495 -45.84 -2.23 -4.94
C GLN A 495 -44.65 -2.62 -5.80
N LEU A 496 -44.74 -3.78 -6.45
CA LEU A 496 -43.74 -4.27 -7.40
C LEU A 496 -44.35 -4.27 -8.80
N GLN A 497 -43.80 -3.48 -9.73
CA GLN A 497 -44.31 -3.38 -11.12
C GLN A 497 -43.49 -4.19 -12.16
N GLY A 498 -42.60 -5.08 -11.68
CA GLY A 498 -41.66 -5.88 -12.49
C GLY A 498 -40.24 -5.84 -11.92
N GLY A 499 -39.41 -6.87 -12.20
CA GLY A 499 -38.00 -6.95 -11.77
C GLY A 499 -37.68 -8.05 -10.75
N ASN A 500 -36.39 -8.33 -10.57
CA ASN A 500 -35.85 -9.38 -9.68
C ASN A 500 -35.74 -8.90 -8.22
N SER A 501 -36.85 -8.44 -7.64
CA SER A 501 -36.88 -8.05 -6.23
C SER A 501 -36.84 -9.27 -5.32
N ILE A 502 -36.13 -9.18 -4.20
CA ILE A 502 -35.88 -10.30 -3.29
C ILE A 502 -36.36 -9.93 -1.89
N PHE A 503 -37.18 -10.78 -1.29
CA PHE A 503 -37.58 -10.69 0.11
C PHE A 503 -37.28 -12.02 0.79
N LYS A 504 -36.39 -12.03 1.79
CA LYS A 504 -36.00 -13.21 2.57
C LYS A 504 -36.01 -12.87 4.05
N TYR A 505 -36.65 -13.71 4.88
CA TYR A 505 -36.84 -13.45 6.32
C TYR A 505 -37.39 -12.05 6.62
N CYS A 506 -38.41 -11.65 5.87
CA CYS A 506 -39.10 -10.37 6.05
C CYS A 506 -40.43 -10.55 6.79
N VAL A 507 -40.74 -9.64 7.69
CA VAL A 507 -41.99 -9.57 8.44
C VAL A 507 -42.77 -8.33 7.99
N PHE A 508 -44.02 -8.51 7.59
CA PHE A 508 -44.90 -7.43 7.14
C PHE A 508 -46.12 -7.33 8.05
N GLU A 509 -46.34 -6.16 8.64
CA GLU A 509 -47.40 -5.93 9.64
C GLU A 509 -48.19 -4.67 9.31
N TYR A 510 -49.50 -4.68 9.54
CA TYR A 510 -50.39 -3.50 9.49
C TYR A 510 -50.53 -2.80 8.12
N GLY A 511 -50.01 -3.38 7.04
CA GLY A 511 -50.23 -2.89 5.68
C GLY A 511 -51.61 -3.26 5.15
N GLN A 512 -52.16 -2.49 4.21
CA GLN A 512 -53.41 -2.83 3.52
C GLN A 512 -53.21 -4.04 2.61
N TYR A 513 -52.20 -3.95 1.73
CA TYR A 513 -51.72 -5.02 0.86
C TYR A 513 -50.20 -5.06 0.96
N PRO A 514 -49.61 -5.60 2.04
CA PRO A 514 -48.21 -5.33 2.40
C PRO A 514 -47.21 -5.57 1.26
N ILE A 515 -47.47 -6.57 0.41
CA ILE A 515 -46.86 -6.75 -0.90
C ILE A 515 -47.96 -6.69 -1.96
N TYR A 516 -47.82 -5.80 -2.95
CA TYR A 516 -48.77 -5.64 -4.06
C TYR A 516 -48.06 -5.85 -5.40
N LEU A 517 -48.32 -6.98 -6.05
CA LEU A 517 -47.79 -7.28 -7.38
C LEU A 517 -48.67 -6.60 -8.44
N TYR A 518 -48.11 -5.64 -9.17
CA TYR A 518 -48.82 -4.89 -10.20
C TYR A 518 -48.31 -5.27 -11.58
N ASN A 519 -49.22 -5.63 -12.50
CA ASN A 519 -48.89 -6.13 -13.84
C ASN A 519 -47.90 -7.33 -13.84
N ALA A 520 -47.86 -8.12 -12.76
CA ALA A 520 -47.06 -9.34 -12.72
C ALA A 520 -47.69 -10.38 -13.66
N THR A 521 -46.94 -10.80 -14.67
CA THR A 521 -47.29 -11.95 -15.53
C THR A 521 -46.74 -13.23 -14.90
N SER A 522 -47.46 -14.34 -15.03
CA SER A 522 -46.90 -15.65 -14.66
C SER A 522 -45.71 -15.95 -15.58
N GLY A 523 -44.51 -16.03 -15.00
CA GLY A 523 -43.40 -16.67 -15.69
C GLY A 523 -43.71 -18.15 -15.91
N ASN A 524 -43.35 -18.69 -17.07
CA ASN A 524 -43.30 -20.15 -17.22
C ASN A 524 -42.34 -20.71 -16.15
N PRO A 525 -42.66 -21.84 -15.49
CA PRO A 525 -41.74 -22.47 -14.56
C PRO A 525 -40.44 -22.79 -15.32
N THR A 526 -39.33 -22.19 -14.89
CA THR A 526 -37.97 -22.50 -15.35
C THR A 526 -37.27 -23.40 -14.37
#